data_AF-A0A6G9AZ21-F1
#
_entry.id   AF-A0A6G9AZ21-F1
#
_cell.length_a   1.000
_cell.length_b   1.000
_cell.length_c   1.000
_cell.angle_alpha   90.00
_cell.angle_beta   90.00
_cell.angle_gamma   90.00
#
_symmetry.space_group_name_H-M   'P 1'
#
loop_
_entity.id
_entity.type
_entity.pdbx_description
1 polymer ?
#
loop_
_entity_poly.entity_id
_entity_poly.type
_entity_poly.pdbx_seq_one_letter_code
_entity_poly.pdbx_strand_id
1 'polypeptide(L)'
;MRSWKVWLILIILVAVTPDLMAQCAMCRGTVESTVSNGRSVVASELNFGILYLLMVPYLIVASIGYLWYRNSKREHERRLEITGRVKRALSQM
;
A
#
# COMPACT_ATOMS: atom_id res chain seq x y z
N MET A 1 -36.47 20.51 -0.88
CA MET A 1 -35.37 21.39 -0.38
C MET A 1 -34.07 20.63 0.02
N ARG A 2 -33.81 19.42 -0.51
CA ARG A 2 -32.65 18.60 -0.09
C ARG A 2 -31.49 18.63 -1.09
N SER A 3 -31.76 18.99 -2.35
CA SER A 3 -30.80 19.02 -3.45
C SER A 3 -29.82 20.20 -3.38
N TRP A 4 -30.23 21.35 -2.83
CA TRP A 4 -29.35 22.54 -2.77
C TRP A 4 -28.11 22.32 -1.87
N LYS A 5 -28.25 21.54 -0.80
CA LYS A 5 -27.14 21.17 0.08
C LYS A 5 -26.12 20.29 -0.65
N VAL A 6 -26.60 19.40 -1.53
CA VAL A 6 -25.74 18.55 -2.36
C VAL A 6 -24.97 19.39 -3.37
N TRP A 7 -25.64 20.36 -4.00
CA TRP A 7 -24.98 21.31 -4.91
C TRP A 7 -23.96 22.21 -4.19
N LEU A 8 -24.27 22.69 -2.99
CA LEU A 8 -23.33 23.44 -2.16
C LEU A 8 -22.08 22.63 -1.78
N ILE A 9 -22.27 21.36 -1.38
CA ILE A 9 -21.17 20.46 -1.03
C ILE A 9 -20.29 20.18 -2.25
N LEU A 10 -20.90 19.96 -3.43
CA LEU A 10 -20.17 19.80 -4.69
C LEU A 10 -19.35 21.03 -5.07
N ILE A 11 -19.93 22.23 -4.92
CA ILE A 11 -19.24 23.49 -5.19
C ILE A 11 -18.05 23.69 -4.23
N ILE A 12 -18.24 23.41 -2.94
CA ILE A 12 -17.17 23.50 -1.94
C ILE A 12 -16.06 22.48 -2.23
N LEU A 13 -16.41 21.26 -2.64
CA LEU A 13 -15.43 20.22 -2.95
C LEU A 13 -14.54 20.59 -4.13
N VAL A 14 -15.10 21.20 -5.17
CA VAL A 14 -14.35 21.70 -6.33
C VAL A 14 -13.51 22.92 -5.96
N ALA A 15 -14.04 23.83 -5.14
CA ALA A 15 -13.35 25.05 -4.70
C ALA A 15 -12.14 24.79 -3.78
N VAL A 16 -12.09 23.62 -3.12
CA VAL A 16 -10.98 23.22 -2.22
C VAL A 16 -9.94 22.36 -2.94
N THR A 17 -10.05 22.16 -4.27
CA THR A 17 -8.96 21.51 -5.01
C THR A 17 -7.75 22.47 -5.09
N PRO A 18 -6.61 22.17 -4.44
CA PRO A 18 -5.39 22.91 -4.72
C PRO A 18 -4.98 22.59 -6.15
N ASP A 19 -4.38 23.55 -6.85
CA ASP A 19 -3.83 23.42 -8.20
C ASP A 19 -3.18 22.04 -8.41
N LEU A 20 -3.90 21.15 -9.11
CA LEU A 20 -3.42 19.81 -9.47
C LEU A 20 -2.19 19.87 -10.41
N MET A 21 -1.81 21.07 -10.85
CA MET A 21 -0.57 21.37 -11.58
C MET A 21 0.64 21.60 -10.67
N ALA A 22 0.50 21.54 -9.34
CA ALA A 22 1.60 21.75 -8.39
C ALA A 22 2.11 20.48 -7.70
N GLN A 23 1.39 19.34 -7.75
CA GLN A 23 1.86 18.09 -7.12
C GLN A 23 2.96 17.34 -7.89
N CYS A 24 3.44 17.91 -9.00
CA CYS A 24 4.60 17.37 -9.74
C CYS A 24 5.64 18.45 -10.10
N ALA A 25 5.42 19.72 -9.75
CA ALA A 25 6.36 20.82 -10.04
C ALA A 25 7.35 21.06 -8.89
N MET A 26 6.95 20.76 -7.64
CA MET A 26 7.81 20.92 -6.46
C MET A 26 9.01 19.96 -6.47
N CYS A 27 8.78 18.67 -6.73
CA CYS A 27 9.87 17.70 -6.79
C CYS A 27 10.76 17.89 -8.03
N ARG A 28 10.19 18.37 -9.16
CA ARG A 28 10.92 18.57 -10.41
C ARG A 28 11.77 19.86 -10.40
N GLY A 29 11.25 20.95 -9.83
CA GLY A 29 11.97 22.23 -9.73
C GLY A 29 13.19 22.19 -8.80
N THR A 30 13.13 21.43 -7.70
CA THR A 30 14.31 21.21 -6.83
C THR A 30 15.38 20.36 -7.51
N VAL A 31 14.99 19.40 -8.36
CA VAL A 31 15.92 18.56 -9.11
C VAL A 31 16.59 19.32 -10.25
N GLU A 32 15.82 20.07 -11.03
CA GLU A 32 16.33 20.83 -12.17
C GLU A 32 17.27 21.96 -11.73
N SER A 33 17.00 22.60 -10.59
CA SER A 33 17.92 23.58 -9.97
C SER A 33 19.20 22.95 -9.42
N THR A 34 19.16 21.70 -8.95
CA THR A 34 20.37 20.98 -8.46
C THR A 34 21.25 20.46 -9.61
N VAL A 35 20.65 20.04 -10.72
CA VAL A 35 21.35 19.66 -11.96
C VAL A 35 21.98 20.88 -12.64
N SER A 36 21.27 22.00 -12.71
CA SER A 36 21.77 23.27 -13.27
C SER A 36 22.97 23.83 -12.47
N ASN A 37 23.02 23.61 -11.15
CA ASN A 37 24.15 23.97 -10.29
C ASN A 37 25.32 22.96 -10.29
N GLY A 38 25.36 21.99 -11.23
CA GLY A 38 26.48 21.08 -11.42
C GLY A 38 26.56 19.90 -10.45
N ARG A 39 25.51 19.63 -9.65
CA ARG A 39 25.45 18.52 -8.68
C ARG A 39 24.57 17.37 -9.18
N SER A 40 24.95 16.77 -10.31
CA SER A 40 24.23 15.64 -10.97
C SER A 40 24.11 14.36 -10.13
N VAL A 41 24.93 14.20 -9.08
CA VAL A 41 24.91 13.05 -8.16
C VAL A 41 23.57 12.94 -7.41
N VAL A 42 22.95 14.07 -7.08
CA VAL A 42 21.68 14.13 -6.33
C VAL A 42 20.48 13.62 -7.16
N ALA A 43 20.57 13.67 -8.50
CA ALA A 43 19.50 13.20 -9.38
C ALA A 43 19.42 11.65 -9.46
N SER A 44 20.53 10.92 -9.28
CA SER A 44 20.53 9.45 -9.28
C SER A 44 20.00 8.85 -7.98
N GLU A 45 20.20 9.51 -6.84
CA GLU A 45 19.65 9.09 -5.54
C GLU A 45 18.13 9.24 -5.45
N LEU A 46 17.54 10.17 -6.19
CA LEU A 46 16.09 10.40 -6.13
C LEU A 46 15.26 9.31 -6.82
N ASN A 47 15.74 8.75 -7.94
CA ASN A 47 15.10 7.59 -8.58
C ASN A 47 15.11 6.36 -7.66
N PHE A 48 16.17 6.20 -6.87
CA PHE A 48 16.23 5.20 -5.81
C PHE A 48 15.21 5.48 -4.69
N GLY A 49 15.03 6.74 -4.29
CA GLY A 49 14.01 7.13 -3.32
C GLY A 49 12.58 6.81 -3.76
N ILE A 50 12.24 7.06 -5.02
CA ILE A 50 10.92 6.73 -5.58
C ILE A 50 10.73 5.21 -5.62
N LEU A 51 11.71 4.46 -6.12
CA LEU A 51 11.66 2.99 -6.13
C LEU A 51 11.56 2.40 -4.71
N TYR A 52 12.25 3.00 -3.74
CA TYR A 52 12.20 2.58 -2.33
C TYR A 52 10.82 2.79 -1.72
N LEU A 53 10.25 4.00 -1.87
CA LEU A 53 8.90 4.31 -1.37
C LEU A 53 7.82 3.46 -2.04
N LEU A 54 8.01 3.09 -3.31
CA LEU A 54 7.08 2.20 -4.01
C LEU A 54 7.26 0.73 -3.56
N MET A 55 8.48 0.25 -3.35
CA MET A 55 8.76 -1.14 -2.97
C MET A 55 8.32 -1.49 -1.54
N VAL A 56 8.52 -0.59 -0.58
CA VAL A 56 8.22 -0.81 0.84
C VAL A 56 6.79 -1.34 1.10
N PRO A 57 5.70 -0.73 0.58
CA PRO A 57 4.35 -1.23 0.83
C PRO A 57 4.13 -2.64 0.26
N TYR A 58 4.69 -2.97 -0.91
CA TYR A 58 4.57 -4.33 -1.46
C TYR A 58 5.32 -5.36 -0.63
N LEU A 59 6.52 -5.01 -0.15
CA LEU A 59 7.31 -5.90 0.72
C LEU A 59 6.59 -6.16 2.05
N ILE A 60 5.98 -5.14 2.66
CA ILE A 60 5.19 -5.29 3.89
C ILE A 60 4.02 -6.24 3.67
N VAL A 61 3.23 -6.04 2.61
CA VAL A 61 2.08 -6.90 2.29
C VAL A 61 2.53 -8.33 1.99
N ALA A 62 3.60 -8.51 1.22
CA ALA A 62 4.15 -9.84 0.92
C ALA A 62 4.62 -10.56 2.19
N SER A 63 5.27 -9.84 3.10
CA SER A 63 5.76 -10.38 4.38
C SER A 63 4.60 -10.85 5.26
N ILE A 64 3.58 -10.00 5.43
CA ILE A 64 2.39 -10.33 6.23
C ILE A 64 1.64 -11.51 5.60
N GLY A 65 1.43 -11.49 4.28
CA GLY A 65 0.77 -12.57 3.55
C GLY A 65 1.51 -13.91 3.70
N TYR A 66 2.84 -13.89 3.60
CA TYR A 66 3.66 -15.10 3.78
C TYR A 66 3.57 -15.66 5.20
N LEU A 67 3.68 -14.81 6.23
CA LEU A 67 3.56 -15.23 7.62
C LEU A 67 2.16 -15.78 7.93
N TRP A 68 1.12 -15.12 7.41
CA TRP A 68 -0.25 -15.58 7.55
C TRP A 68 -0.48 -16.93 6.88
N TYR A 69 -0.01 -17.11 5.63
CA TYR A 69 -0.09 -18.37 4.92
C TYR A 69 0.62 -19.50 5.67
N ARG A 70 1.84 -19.26 6.16
CA ARG A 70 2.61 -20.25 6.92
C ARG A 70 1.89 -20.66 8.21
N ASN A 71 1.28 -19.71 8.93
CA ASN A 71 0.54 -20.00 10.15
C ASN A 71 -0.76 -20.74 9.86
N SER A 72 -1.51 -20.30 8.85
CA SER A 72 -2.76 -20.92 8.41
C SER A 72 -2.57 -22.38 7.97
N LYS A 73 -1.50 -22.66 7.21
CA LYS A 73 -1.17 -24.03 6.79
C LYS A 73 -0.93 -24.96 7.98
N ARG A 74 -0.16 -24.53 8.98
CA ARG A 74 0.11 -25.32 10.20
C ARG A 74 -1.14 -25.59 11.01
N GLU A 75 -2.03 -24.60 11.10
CA GLU A 75 -3.31 -24.76 11.80
C GLU A 75 -4.23 -25.74 11.06
N HIS A 76 -4.25 -25.70 9.73
CA HIS A 76 -5.02 -26.65 8.92
C HIS A 76 -4.52 -28.09 9.08
N GLU A 77 -3.19 -28.30 9.06
CA GLU A 77 -2.58 -29.62 9.30
C GLU A 77 -2.95 -30.16 10.69
N ARG A 78 -2.89 -29.33 11.75
CA ARG A 78 -3.31 -29.74 13.09
C ARG A 78 -4.80 -30.09 13.18
N ARG A 79 -5.67 -29.33 12.50
CA ARG A 79 -7.10 -29.63 12.46
C ARG A 79 -7.38 -30.96 11.78
N LEU A 80 -6.71 -31.25 10.66
CA LEU A 80 -6.82 -32.53 9.96
C LEU A 80 -6.36 -33.69 10.84
N GLU A 81 -5.27 -33.51 11.60
CA GLU A 81 -4.81 -34.52 12.55
C GLU A 81 -5.84 -34.80 13.65
N ILE A 82 -6.42 -33.75 14.25
CA ILE A 82 -7.47 -33.88 15.28
C ILE A 82 -8.70 -34.57 14.70
N THR A 83 -9.21 -34.13 13.54
CA THR A 83 -10.37 -34.76 12.88
C THR A 83 -10.09 -36.23 12.54
N GLY A 84 -8.88 -36.57 12.11
CA GLY A 84 -8.49 -37.96 11.84
C GLY A 84 -8.42 -38.82 13.11
N ARG A 85 -8.00 -38.26 14.25
CA ARG A 85 -8.05 -38.93 15.56
C ARG A 85 -9.49 -39.15 16.02
N VAL A 86 -10.34 -38.11 15.94
CA VAL A 86 -11.76 -38.18 16.32
C VAL A 86 -12.51 -39.21 15.47
N LYS A 87 -12.31 -39.21 14.14
CA LYS A 87 -12.96 -40.16 13.24
C LYS A 87 -12.59 -41.62 13.58
N ARG A 88 -11.31 -41.88 13.87
CA ARG A 88 -10.84 -43.22 14.28
C ARG A 88 -11.47 -43.66 15.60
N ALA A 89 -11.49 -42.78 16.59
CA ALA A 89 -12.12 -43.07 17.88
C ALA A 89 -13.64 -43.34 17.74
N LEU A 90 -14.32 -42.57 16.88
CA LEU A 90 -15.75 -42.77 16.60
C LEU A 90 -16.02 -44.10 15.88
N SER A 91 -15.15 -44.52 14.95
CA SER A 91 -15.33 -45.78 14.22
C SER A 91 -15.08 -47.05 15.05
N GLN A 92 -14.53 -46.92 16.26
CA GLN A 92 -14.30 -48.04 17.19
C GLN A 92 -15.43 -48.25 18.20
N MET A 93 -16.45 -47.38 18.21
CA MET A 93 -17.72 -47.58 18.92
C MET A 93 -18.76 -48.18 17.98
#